data_AF-A0A0K6G5K9-F1
#
_entry.id   AF-A0A0K6G5K9-F1
#
_cell.length_a   1.000
_cell.length_b   1.000
_cell.length_c   1.000
_cell.angle_alpha   90.00
_cell.angle_beta   90.00
_cell.angle_gamma   90.00
#
_symmetry.space_group_name_H-M   'P 1'
#
loop_
_entity.id
_entity.type
_entity.pdbx_description
1 polymer ?
#
loop_
_entity_poly.entity_id
_entity_poly.type
_entity_poly.pdbx_seq_one_letter_code
_entity_poly.pdbx_strand_id
1 'polypeptide(L)'
;MLRSHKSSRSRKQTGRNRSISLHTPRQQTSHDYYRSKRQETSRDILTMPSPLPQLTLVVAATLTNGIGAKGSLPWRLPREMAYFAKVTREGGPRSSGPNAVIMGRKTWESIKPQYRPLKGRLNVVISSSIASVDDLAPASASEHPTLLATSLEASVAGVEASNAFIIGGASIYTQALEHPATTRILLTRILEPAYEECDVFFPEI
;
A
#
# COMPACT_ATOMS: atom_id res chain seq x y z
N MET A 1 61.35 -32.32 48.16
CA MET A 1 62.03 -33.44 47.45
C MET A 1 61.26 -33.70 46.17
N LEU A 2 61.79 -33.35 44.98
CA LEU A 2 62.60 -34.24 44.10
C LEU A 2 61.83 -35.54 43.81
N ARG A 3 61.49 -35.99 42.59
CA ARG A 3 62.03 -35.89 41.22
C ARG A 3 60.96 -36.58 40.31
N SER A 4 60.59 -36.08 39.13
CA SER A 4 61.25 -36.26 37.81
C SER A 4 60.62 -37.33 36.90
N HIS A 5 60.29 -36.90 35.67
CA HIS A 5 60.43 -37.63 34.38
C HIS A 5 59.50 -38.81 34.08
N LYS A 6 59.14 -39.15 32.83
CA LYS A 6 59.04 -38.53 31.49
C LYS A 6 58.59 -39.69 30.57
N SER A 7 57.93 -39.36 29.46
CA SER A 7 58.08 -40.02 28.14
C SER A 7 57.25 -41.27 27.76
N SER A 8 56.25 -41.00 26.90
CA SER A 8 56.19 -41.38 25.47
C SER A 8 55.74 -42.78 24.97
N ARG A 9 54.90 -42.69 23.91
CA ARG A 9 54.62 -43.64 22.80
C ARG A 9 53.75 -44.85 23.15
N SER A 10 52.98 -45.46 22.25
CA SER A 10 52.22 -45.13 21.01
C SER A 10 51.71 -46.48 20.52
N ARG A 11 50.42 -46.55 20.13
CA ARG A 11 49.78 -47.57 19.27
C ARG A 11 49.96 -49.07 19.59
N LYS A 12 48.82 -49.75 19.76
CA LYS A 12 48.27 -50.65 18.72
C LYS A 12 46.83 -51.09 19.04
N GLN A 13 46.00 -50.97 18.01
CA GLN A 13 44.64 -51.51 17.89
C GLN A 13 44.61 -53.04 17.92
N THR A 14 43.57 -53.59 18.54
CA THR A 14 42.87 -54.80 18.05
C THR A 14 41.39 -54.65 18.39
N GLY A 15 40.58 -54.40 17.36
CA GLY A 15 39.13 -54.24 17.45
C GLY A 15 38.41 -55.58 17.58
N ARG A 16 37.36 -55.60 18.41
CA ARG A 16 36.33 -56.63 18.43
C ARG A 16 35.18 -56.18 17.53
N ASN A 17 34.84 -57.02 16.55
CA ASN A 17 33.70 -56.87 15.65
C ASN A 17 32.39 -56.69 16.43
N ARG A 18 31.70 -55.56 16.21
CA ARG A 18 30.25 -55.43 16.42
C ARG A 18 29.65 -55.02 15.08
N SER A 19 28.74 -55.85 14.58
CA SER A 19 27.96 -55.62 13.37
C SER A 19 27.18 -54.31 13.50
N ILE A 20 27.48 -53.34 12.64
CA ILE A 20 26.72 -52.11 12.51
C ILE A 20 25.73 -52.34 11.37
N SER A 21 24.45 -52.52 11.71
CA SER A 21 23.37 -52.45 10.72
C SER A 21 23.31 -51.02 10.18
N LEU A 22 23.61 -50.85 8.89
CA LEU A 22 23.36 -49.61 8.16
C LEU A 22 21.83 -49.39 8.11
N HIS A 23 21.31 -48.61 9.06
CA HIS A 23 19.98 -48.04 8.93
C HIS A 23 20.09 -46.85 7.97
N THR A 24 19.65 -47.07 6.74
CA THR A 24 19.39 -46.02 5.77
C THR A 24 18.44 -45.00 6.40
N PRO A 25 18.71 -43.69 6.36
CA PRO A 25 17.72 -42.70 6.76
C PRO A 25 16.49 -42.90 5.87
N ARG A 26 15.37 -43.28 6.48
CA ARG A 26 14.08 -43.36 5.80
C ARG A 26 13.84 -41.97 5.22
N GLN A 27 13.78 -41.87 3.89
CA GLN A 27 13.42 -40.62 3.21
C GLN A 27 12.08 -40.18 3.78
N GLN A 28 12.11 -39.12 4.59
CA GLN A 28 10.91 -38.51 5.12
C GLN A 28 10.17 -37.95 3.92
N THR A 29 9.02 -38.53 3.58
CA THR A 29 8.26 -38.08 2.43
C THR A 29 7.80 -36.65 2.69
N SER A 30 7.76 -35.82 1.65
CA SER A 30 7.28 -34.43 1.74
C SER A 30 5.92 -34.33 2.43
N HIS A 31 5.11 -35.38 2.32
CA HIS A 31 3.80 -35.51 2.97
C HIS A 31 3.87 -35.49 4.50
N ASP A 32 4.87 -36.16 5.09
CA ASP A 32 5.04 -36.21 6.55
C ASP A 32 5.53 -34.87 7.11
N TYR A 33 6.36 -34.15 6.35
CA TYR A 33 6.79 -32.78 6.66
C TYR A 33 5.62 -31.79 6.63
N TYR A 34 4.72 -31.88 5.64
CA TYR A 34 3.53 -31.02 5.58
C TYR A 34 2.46 -31.40 6.61
N ARG A 35 2.40 -32.67 7.03
CA ARG A 35 1.45 -33.14 8.06
C ARG A 35 1.87 -32.72 9.47
N SER A 36 3.16 -32.75 9.80
CA SER A 36 3.66 -32.24 11.08
C SER A 36 3.51 -30.72 11.16
N LYS A 37 3.83 -29.98 10.08
CA LYS A 37 3.58 -28.53 10.03
C LYS A 37 2.10 -28.16 10.21
N ARG A 38 1.15 -28.93 9.65
CA ARG A 38 -0.29 -28.67 9.81
C ARG A 38 -0.80 -28.78 11.24
N GLN A 39 -0.22 -29.68 12.04
CA GLN A 39 -0.64 -29.89 13.43
C GLN A 39 0.01 -28.89 14.39
N GLU A 40 1.19 -28.36 14.05
CA GLU A 40 1.83 -27.26 14.80
C GLU A 40 1.22 -25.89 14.48
N THR A 41 0.65 -25.70 13.28
CA THR A 41 0.01 -24.43 12.87
C THR A 41 -1.41 -24.23 13.42
N SER A 42 -1.91 -25.08 14.32
CA SER A 42 -3.30 -24.97 14.82
C SER A 42 -3.47 -24.07 16.05
N ARG A 43 -2.41 -23.40 16.55
CA ARG A 43 -2.51 -22.46 17.68
C ARG A 43 -2.24 -20.99 17.35
N ASP A 44 -1.71 -20.70 16.17
CA ASP A 44 -1.48 -19.33 15.71
C ASP A 44 -2.20 -19.11 14.38
N ILE A 45 -3.52 -18.87 14.44
CA ILE A 45 -4.21 -18.16 13.36
C ILE A 45 -3.81 -16.69 13.50
N LEU A 46 -2.55 -16.39 13.18
CA LEU A 46 -2.12 -15.04 12.87
C LEU A 46 -2.92 -14.64 11.64
N THR A 47 -3.77 -13.64 11.79
CA THR A 47 -4.34 -12.85 10.69
C THR A 47 -3.20 -12.55 9.72
N MET A 48 -3.13 -13.27 8.60
CA MET A 48 -2.24 -12.90 7.51
C MET A 48 -2.60 -11.46 7.16
N PRO A 49 -1.66 -10.49 7.12
CA PRO A 49 -1.99 -9.15 6.70
C PRO A 49 -2.61 -9.28 5.31
N SER A 50 -3.84 -8.76 5.17
CA SER A 50 -4.49 -8.65 3.86
C SER A 50 -3.48 -8.04 2.89
N PRO A 51 -3.28 -8.60 1.68
CA PRO A 51 -2.34 -8.03 0.73
C PRO A 51 -2.70 -6.56 0.53
N LEU A 52 -1.70 -5.67 0.64
CA LEU A 52 -1.90 -4.23 0.52
C LEU A 52 -2.71 -3.91 -0.74
N PRO A 53 -3.66 -2.97 -0.68
CA PRO A 53 -4.44 -2.62 -1.85
C PRO A 53 -3.51 -2.09 -2.95
N GLN A 54 -3.77 -2.49 -4.20
CA GLN A 54 -3.07 -1.92 -5.35
C GLN A 54 -3.41 -0.43 -5.48
N LEU A 55 -2.40 0.41 -5.64
CA LEU A 55 -2.59 1.85 -5.81
C LEU A 55 -2.69 2.19 -7.29
N THR A 56 -3.71 2.96 -7.63
CA THR A 56 -3.87 3.60 -8.93
C THR A 56 -3.90 5.11 -8.75
N LEU A 57 -3.01 5.85 -9.41
CA LEU A 57 -3.08 7.31 -9.47
C LEU A 57 -4.16 7.70 -10.49
N VAL A 58 -4.99 8.68 -10.18
CA VAL A 58 -5.98 9.24 -11.11
C VAL A 58 -5.76 10.74 -11.17
N VAL A 59 -5.36 11.24 -12.33
CA VAL A 59 -4.93 12.64 -12.50
C VAL A 59 -5.38 13.19 -13.85
N ALA A 60 -5.82 14.44 -13.86
CA ALA A 60 -5.95 15.25 -15.07
C ALA A 60 -4.84 16.30 -15.06
N ALA A 61 -4.06 16.39 -16.13
CA ALA A 61 -2.91 17.28 -16.21
C ALA A 61 -2.78 17.92 -17.60
N THR A 62 -2.32 19.16 -17.67
CA THR A 62 -1.98 19.88 -18.92
C THR A 62 -0.77 19.28 -19.62
N LEU A 63 -0.43 19.69 -20.85
CA LEU A 63 0.80 19.23 -21.53
C LEU A 63 2.08 19.51 -20.72
N THR A 64 2.10 20.54 -19.89
CA THR A 64 3.21 20.90 -18.98
C THR A 64 3.09 20.29 -17.59
N ASN A 65 2.25 19.25 -17.43
CA ASN A 65 1.93 18.59 -16.16
C ASN A 65 1.26 19.48 -15.10
N GLY A 66 0.69 20.64 -15.46
CA GLY A 66 -0.10 21.46 -14.55
C GLY A 66 -1.36 20.71 -14.08
N ILE A 67 -1.63 20.70 -12.78
CA ILE A 67 -2.79 19.99 -12.16
C ILE A 67 -3.68 20.90 -11.32
N GLY A 68 -3.28 22.15 -11.09
CA GLY A 68 -4.03 23.07 -10.25
C GLY A 68 -3.47 24.48 -10.30
N ALA A 69 -4.32 25.44 -9.96
CA ALA A 69 -4.00 26.85 -9.82
C ALA A 69 -4.70 27.41 -8.58
N LYS A 70 -3.99 28.13 -7.71
CA LYS A 70 -4.55 28.85 -6.55
C LYS A 70 -5.45 27.99 -5.66
N GLY A 71 -5.06 26.72 -5.45
CA GLY A 71 -5.79 25.77 -4.61
C GLY A 71 -7.08 25.23 -5.24
N SER A 72 -7.24 25.31 -6.56
CA SER A 72 -8.40 24.77 -7.27
C SER A 72 -8.01 24.22 -8.66
N LEU A 73 -8.95 23.58 -9.35
CA LEU A 73 -8.79 23.22 -10.75
C LEU A 73 -9.09 24.46 -11.62
N PRO A 74 -8.18 24.89 -12.52
CA PRO A 74 -8.41 26.06 -13.38
C PRO A 74 -9.42 25.77 -14.50
N TRP A 75 -9.78 24.50 -14.71
CA TRP A 75 -10.71 24.06 -15.73
C TRP A 75 -12.04 23.55 -15.19
N ARG A 76 -13.03 23.47 -16.10
CA ARG A 76 -14.28 22.74 -15.90
C ARG A 76 -14.44 21.71 -17.01
N LEU A 77 -14.19 20.44 -16.68
CA LEU A 77 -14.23 19.31 -17.63
C LEU A 77 -15.27 18.27 -17.18
N PRO A 78 -16.57 18.45 -17.48
CA PRO A 78 -17.62 17.57 -16.97
C PRO A 78 -17.46 16.10 -17.36
N ARG A 79 -16.97 15.82 -18.57
CA ARG A 79 -16.74 14.44 -19.04
C ARG A 79 -15.61 13.76 -18.26
N GLU A 80 -14.56 14.50 -17.95
CA GLU A 80 -13.44 14.01 -17.14
C GLU A 80 -13.91 13.77 -15.71
N MET A 81 -14.67 14.68 -15.11
CA MET A 81 -15.28 14.49 -13.78
C MET A 81 -16.21 13.28 -13.72
N ALA A 82 -17.00 13.03 -14.77
CA ALA A 82 -17.84 11.84 -14.88
C ALA A 82 -16.99 10.56 -14.96
N TYR A 83 -15.91 10.58 -15.74
CA TYR A 83 -14.96 9.48 -15.83
C TYR A 83 -14.27 9.22 -14.47
N PHE A 84 -13.74 10.25 -13.82
CA PHE A 84 -13.16 10.18 -12.48
C PHE A 84 -14.13 9.54 -11.48
N ALA A 85 -15.37 10.02 -11.44
CA ALA A 85 -16.40 9.51 -10.55
C ALA A 85 -16.72 8.04 -10.84
N LYS A 86 -16.83 7.66 -12.12
CA LYS A 86 -17.09 6.29 -12.54
C LYS A 86 -15.98 5.35 -12.08
N VAL A 87 -14.73 5.64 -12.48
CA VAL A 87 -13.57 4.79 -12.22
C VAL A 87 -13.32 4.61 -10.73
N THR A 88 -13.38 5.70 -9.96
CA THR A 88 -13.09 5.63 -8.52
C THR A 88 -14.23 5.02 -7.70
N ARG A 89 -15.46 4.99 -8.21
CA ARG A 89 -16.61 4.35 -7.54
C ARG A 89 -16.76 2.89 -7.91
N GLU A 90 -16.76 2.57 -9.21
CA GLU A 90 -17.00 1.21 -9.71
C GLU A 90 -15.75 0.32 -9.56
N GLY A 91 -14.56 0.92 -9.60
CA GLY A 91 -13.30 0.19 -9.50
C GLY A 91 -12.96 -0.57 -10.79
N GLY A 92 -12.00 -1.50 -10.68
CA GLY A 92 -11.68 -2.42 -11.77
C GLY A 92 -12.62 -3.64 -11.81
N PRO A 93 -12.58 -4.45 -12.89
CA PRO A 93 -13.43 -5.63 -13.06
C PRO A 93 -13.28 -6.73 -11.98
N ARG A 94 -12.34 -6.56 -11.03
CA ARG A 94 -12.10 -7.46 -9.90
C ARG A 94 -12.53 -6.88 -8.55
N SER A 95 -13.25 -5.75 -8.53
CA SER A 95 -13.68 -5.11 -7.28
C SER A 95 -14.82 -5.89 -6.62
N SER A 96 -14.63 -6.35 -5.39
CA SER A 96 -15.65 -7.07 -4.61
C SER A 96 -16.09 -6.30 -3.35
N GLY A 97 -15.59 -5.08 -3.15
CA GLY A 97 -15.83 -4.24 -1.99
C GLY A 97 -15.71 -2.75 -2.31
N PRO A 98 -15.86 -1.88 -1.29
CA PRO A 98 -15.79 -0.44 -1.48
C PRO A 98 -14.39 -0.01 -1.94
N ASN A 99 -14.34 1.06 -2.74
CA ASN A 99 -13.11 1.70 -3.16
C ASN A 99 -12.74 2.84 -2.20
N ALA A 100 -11.45 3.10 -2.06
CA ALA A 100 -10.92 4.24 -1.32
C ALA A 100 -10.36 5.30 -2.27
N VAL A 101 -10.57 6.56 -1.93
CA VAL A 101 -9.88 7.71 -2.52
C VAL A 101 -9.00 8.34 -1.46
N ILE A 102 -7.70 8.42 -1.75
CA ILE A 102 -6.67 8.93 -0.85
C ILE A 102 -6.19 10.25 -1.42
N MET A 103 -6.22 11.28 -0.58
CA MET A 103 -5.86 12.64 -0.98
C MET A 103 -5.15 13.41 0.12
N GLY A 104 -4.38 14.43 -0.25
CA GLY A 104 -3.82 15.37 0.71
C GLY A 104 -4.86 16.36 1.21
N ARG A 105 -4.63 16.92 2.40
CA ARG A 105 -5.50 17.93 3.03
C ARG A 105 -5.84 19.14 2.14
N LYS A 106 -4.87 19.68 1.40
CA LYS A 106 -5.14 20.80 0.45
C LYS A 106 -6.07 20.40 -0.70
N THR A 107 -5.96 19.15 -1.16
CA THR A 107 -6.88 18.61 -2.19
C THR A 107 -8.28 18.46 -1.61
N TRP A 108 -8.41 17.93 -0.39
CA TRP A 108 -9.68 17.92 0.32
C TRP A 108 -10.27 19.34 0.40
N GLU A 109 -9.49 20.33 0.83
CA GLU A 109 -9.92 21.73 0.95
C GLU A 109 -10.42 22.33 -0.37
N SER A 110 -9.79 21.95 -1.50
CA SER A 110 -10.16 22.42 -2.84
C SER A 110 -11.51 21.89 -3.37
N ILE A 111 -11.97 20.74 -2.87
CA ILE A 111 -13.23 20.15 -3.29
C ILE A 111 -14.36 20.99 -2.69
N LYS A 112 -15.31 21.44 -3.52
CA LYS A 112 -16.42 22.26 -3.03
C LYS A 112 -17.23 21.50 -1.96
N PRO A 113 -17.72 22.18 -0.90
CA PRO A 113 -18.37 21.54 0.23
C PRO A 113 -19.49 20.56 -0.13
N GLN A 114 -20.31 20.87 -1.15
CA GLN A 114 -21.41 20.00 -1.60
C GLN A 114 -20.96 18.66 -2.22
N TYR A 115 -19.69 18.54 -2.59
CA TYR A 115 -19.10 17.32 -3.14
C TYR A 115 -18.20 16.59 -2.15
N ARG A 116 -18.06 17.12 -0.92
CA ARG A 116 -17.31 16.50 0.17
C ARG A 116 -18.26 15.85 1.20
N PRO A 117 -17.90 14.66 1.72
CA PRO A 117 -16.98 13.68 1.13
C PRO A 117 -17.43 13.20 -0.26
N LEU A 118 -16.48 12.63 -1.02
CA LEU A 118 -16.74 12.06 -2.33
C LEU A 118 -17.63 10.81 -2.21
N LYS A 119 -18.93 10.95 -2.49
CA LYS A 119 -19.96 9.91 -2.32
C LYS A 119 -19.60 8.56 -2.96
N GLY A 120 -19.97 7.47 -2.29
CA GLY A 120 -19.82 6.08 -2.75
C GLY A 120 -18.41 5.49 -2.61
N ARG A 121 -17.53 6.17 -1.85
CA ARG A 121 -16.12 5.80 -1.64
C ARG A 121 -15.73 6.07 -0.19
N LEU A 122 -14.77 5.31 0.32
CA LEU A 122 -14.04 5.67 1.53
C LEU A 122 -13.12 6.86 1.21
N ASN A 123 -13.26 7.96 1.94
CA ASN A 123 -12.41 9.13 1.76
C ASN A 123 -11.28 9.08 2.79
N VAL A 124 -10.02 9.12 2.35
CA VAL A 124 -8.87 9.15 3.26
C VAL A 124 -8.10 10.43 2.99
N VAL A 125 -8.00 11.27 4.02
CA VAL A 125 -7.30 12.55 3.96
C VAL A 125 -5.97 12.41 4.70
N ILE A 126 -4.87 12.72 4.01
CA ILE A 126 -3.54 12.74 4.59
C ILE A 126 -3.23 14.14 5.10
N SER A 127 -2.96 14.25 6.39
CA SER A 127 -2.54 15.49 7.05
C SER A 127 -1.61 15.18 8.22
N SER A 128 -0.54 15.97 8.36
CA SER A 128 0.35 15.92 9.52
C SER A 128 0.02 16.96 10.59
N SER A 129 -0.83 17.94 10.28
CA SER A 129 -1.12 19.09 11.14
C SER A 129 -2.51 19.08 11.77
N ILE A 130 -3.38 18.16 11.35
CA ILE A 130 -4.75 18.03 11.83
C ILE A 130 -4.86 16.77 12.66
N ALA A 131 -5.58 16.83 13.77
CA ALA A 131 -5.72 15.72 14.72
C ALA A 131 -7.08 15.01 14.63
N SER A 132 -8.15 15.70 14.20
CA SER A 132 -9.49 15.11 14.02
C SER A 132 -10.03 15.30 12.61
N VAL A 133 -10.91 14.38 12.19
CA VAL A 133 -11.74 14.55 10.98
C VAL A 133 -12.65 15.78 11.11
N ASP A 134 -13.08 16.13 12.33
CA ASP A 134 -13.95 17.28 12.60
C ASP A 134 -13.28 18.62 12.32
N ASP A 135 -11.94 18.65 12.36
CA ASP A 135 -11.13 19.84 12.06
C ASP A 135 -10.91 20.02 10.54
N LEU A 136 -11.32 19.04 9.72
CA LEU A 136 -11.27 19.19 8.26
C LEU A 136 -12.29 20.22 7.80
N ALA A 137 -11.98 20.89 6.67
CA ALA A 137 -12.87 21.88 6.10
C ALA A 137 -14.31 21.33 5.91
N PRO A 138 -15.35 22.15 6.13
CA PRO A 138 -16.74 21.70 6.23
C PRO A 138 -17.15 20.77 5.08
N ALA A 139 -17.67 19.60 5.44
CA ALA A 139 -18.29 18.66 4.52
C ALA A 139 -19.80 18.90 4.44
N SER A 140 -20.44 18.42 3.37
CA SER A 140 -21.88 18.21 3.43
C SER A 140 -22.21 17.20 4.54
N ALA A 141 -23.40 17.27 5.12
CA ALA A 141 -23.87 16.34 6.16
C ALA A 141 -24.03 14.88 5.68
N SER A 142 -23.39 14.49 4.57
CA SER A 142 -23.46 13.14 4.03
C SER A 142 -22.67 12.16 4.89
N GLU A 143 -23.32 11.06 5.26
CA GLU A 143 -22.82 9.93 6.06
C GLU A 143 -21.81 9.04 5.31
N HIS A 144 -20.87 9.61 4.56
CA HIS A 144 -19.82 8.79 3.93
C HIS A 144 -18.56 8.74 4.79
N PRO A 145 -17.96 7.55 4.96
CA PRO A 145 -16.83 7.38 5.85
C PRO A 145 -15.64 8.20 5.36
N THR A 146 -15.12 9.01 6.28
CA THR A 146 -13.90 9.80 6.09
C THR A 146 -12.91 9.41 7.17
N LEU A 147 -11.69 9.07 6.77
CA LEU A 147 -10.58 8.75 7.66
C LEU A 147 -9.48 9.80 7.53
N LEU A 148 -8.80 10.05 8.63
CA LEU A 148 -7.60 10.85 8.68
C LEU A 148 -6.39 9.93 8.79
N ALA A 149 -5.38 10.17 7.96
CA ALA A 149 -4.11 9.47 8.01
C ALA A 149 -2.96 10.48 8.13
N THR A 150 -1.89 10.09 8.82
CA THR A 150 -0.71 10.94 8.99
C THR A 150 0.30 10.82 7.86
N SER A 151 0.26 9.73 7.10
CA SER A 151 1.13 9.47 5.94
C SER A 151 0.44 8.61 4.88
N LEU A 152 1.08 8.46 3.73
CA LEU A 152 0.61 7.55 2.68
C LEU A 152 0.63 6.10 3.16
N GLU A 153 1.67 5.65 3.84
CA GLU A 153 1.81 4.29 4.35
C GLU A 153 0.68 3.95 5.34
N ALA A 154 0.41 4.86 6.27
CA ALA A 154 -0.69 4.71 7.22
C ALA A 154 -2.05 4.65 6.51
N SER A 155 -2.24 5.45 5.45
CA SER A 155 -3.46 5.43 4.65
C SER A 155 -3.66 4.11 3.90
N VAL A 156 -2.59 3.48 3.41
CA VAL A 156 -2.67 2.23 2.65
C VAL A 156 -2.86 1.03 3.58
N ALA A 157 -2.19 1.02 4.73
CA ALA A 157 -2.30 -0.06 5.72
C ALA A 157 -3.66 -0.09 6.43
N GLY A 158 -4.28 1.09 6.65
CA GLY A 158 -5.57 1.20 7.34
C GLY A 158 -6.81 0.99 6.47
N VAL A 159 -6.63 0.70 5.17
CA VAL A 159 -7.73 0.64 4.21
C VAL A 159 -8.04 -0.81 3.84
N GLU A 160 -9.17 -1.32 4.33
CA GLU A 160 -9.81 -2.53 3.82
C GLU A 160 -10.66 -2.20 2.58
N ALA A 161 -10.01 -1.79 1.49
CA ALA A 161 -10.67 -1.52 0.21
C ALA A 161 -10.19 -2.47 -0.88
N SER A 162 -11.06 -2.74 -1.85
CA SER A 162 -10.69 -3.54 -3.02
C SER A 162 -9.71 -2.82 -3.94
N ASN A 163 -9.84 -1.49 -4.06
CA ASN A 163 -8.90 -0.64 -4.77
C ASN A 163 -8.69 0.67 -4.00
N ALA A 164 -7.47 1.20 -4.06
CA ALA A 164 -7.13 2.50 -3.53
C ALA A 164 -6.67 3.44 -4.66
N PHE A 165 -7.34 4.59 -4.75
CA PHE A 165 -7.08 5.59 -5.77
C PHE A 165 -6.40 6.81 -5.15
N ILE A 166 -5.20 7.12 -5.62
CA ILE A 166 -4.49 8.35 -5.24
C ILE A 166 -5.00 9.47 -6.15
N ILE A 167 -5.59 10.50 -5.56
CA ILE A 167 -6.22 11.61 -6.30
C ILE A 167 -5.51 12.96 -6.06
N GLY A 168 -4.28 12.90 -5.54
CA GLY A 168 -3.38 14.03 -5.38
C GLY A 168 -3.39 14.65 -3.98
N GLY A 169 -2.82 15.84 -3.79
CA GLY A 169 -2.15 16.69 -4.77
C GLY A 169 -0.70 16.30 -5.03
N ALA A 170 0.10 17.25 -5.56
CA ALA A 170 1.48 17.03 -6.00
C ALA A 170 2.33 16.23 -5.00
N SER A 171 2.35 16.61 -3.72
CA SER A 171 3.15 15.91 -2.70
C SER A 171 2.74 14.46 -2.47
N ILE A 172 1.44 14.17 -2.61
CA ILE A 172 0.92 12.80 -2.47
C ILE A 172 1.19 12.01 -3.75
N TYR A 173 1.10 12.64 -4.92
CA TYR A 173 1.50 12.00 -6.18
C TYR A 173 2.98 11.63 -6.18
N THR A 174 3.88 12.51 -5.72
CA THR A 174 5.32 12.21 -5.60
C THR A 174 5.56 10.98 -4.73
N GLN A 175 5.00 10.96 -3.51
CA GLN A 175 5.11 9.80 -2.62
C GLN A 175 4.53 8.53 -3.23
N ALA A 176 3.38 8.65 -3.91
CA ALA A 176 2.73 7.49 -4.52
C ALA A 176 3.51 6.92 -5.71
N LEU A 177 4.19 7.74 -6.52
CA LEU A 177 5.04 7.24 -7.60
C LEU A 177 6.21 6.39 -7.10
N GLU A 178 6.74 6.71 -5.92
CA GLU A 178 7.82 5.96 -5.27
C GLU A 178 7.33 4.73 -4.50
N HIS A 179 6.01 4.62 -4.28
CA HIS A 179 5.43 3.58 -3.45
C HIS A 179 5.35 2.23 -4.20
N PRO A 180 5.82 1.12 -3.62
CA PRO A 180 5.91 -0.18 -4.31
C PRO A 180 4.55 -0.81 -4.66
N ALA A 181 3.47 -0.40 -3.99
CA ALA A 181 2.12 -0.85 -4.32
C ALA A 181 1.47 -0.07 -5.50
N THR A 182 2.15 0.93 -6.06
CA THR A 182 1.66 1.67 -7.22
C THR A 182 1.84 0.88 -8.50
N THR A 183 0.72 0.60 -9.15
CA THR A 183 0.68 -0.30 -10.32
C THR A 183 0.21 0.39 -11.60
N ARG A 184 -0.46 1.54 -11.48
CA ARG A 184 -1.07 2.21 -12.63
C ARG A 184 -1.27 3.70 -12.41
N ILE A 185 -1.20 4.44 -13.51
CA ILE A 185 -1.60 5.84 -13.60
C ILE A 185 -2.73 5.94 -14.64
N LEU A 186 -3.85 6.51 -14.24
CA LEU A 186 -4.95 6.89 -15.12
C LEU A 186 -4.85 8.40 -15.34
N LEU A 187 -4.17 8.76 -16.42
CA LEU A 187 -3.88 10.13 -16.78
C LEU A 187 -4.85 10.62 -17.87
N THR A 188 -5.62 11.66 -17.56
CA THR A 188 -6.30 12.48 -18.57
C THR A 188 -5.36 13.61 -18.98
N ARG A 189 -4.90 13.59 -20.23
CA ARG A 189 -4.09 14.69 -20.78
C ARG A 189 -5.00 15.80 -21.33
N ILE A 190 -4.87 17.00 -20.77
CA ILE A 190 -5.58 18.20 -21.22
C ILE A 190 -4.73 18.89 -22.27
N LEU A 191 -5.25 18.97 -23.50
CA LEU A 191 -4.53 19.49 -24.65
C LEU A 191 -4.65 21.01 -24.79
N GLU A 192 -5.85 21.54 -24.51
CA GLU A 192 -6.15 22.96 -24.67
C GLU A 192 -7.25 23.44 -23.70
N PRO A 193 -7.25 24.74 -23.33
CA PRO A 193 -6.12 25.66 -23.45
C PRO A 193 -4.90 25.18 -22.63
N ALA A 194 -3.76 25.85 -22.73
CA ALA A 194 -2.53 25.44 -22.05
C ALA A 194 -2.60 25.56 -20.51
N TYR A 195 -3.48 26.42 -19.99
CA TYR A 195 -3.61 26.76 -18.56
C TYR A 195 -2.27 27.19 -17.94
N GLU A 196 -1.67 28.25 -18.48
CA GLU A 196 -0.36 28.79 -18.05
C GLU A 196 -0.37 29.29 -16.59
N GLU A 197 -1.54 29.52 -16.01
CA GLU A 197 -1.72 29.93 -14.62
C GLU A 197 -1.53 28.81 -13.59
N CYS A 198 -1.27 27.56 -14.02
CA CYS A 198 -1.03 26.44 -13.11
C CYS A 198 0.18 26.71 -12.21
N ASP A 199 0.01 26.48 -10.90
CA ASP A 199 1.04 26.66 -9.87
C ASP A 199 1.36 25.36 -9.12
N VAL A 200 0.62 24.29 -9.40
CA VAL A 200 0.86 22.94 -8.88
C VAL A 200 0.98 21.97 -10.04
N PHE A 201 2.00 21.12 -9.99
CA PHE A 201 2.36 20.22 -11.09
C PHE A 201 2.38 18.77 -10.64
N PHE A 202 1.99 17.87 -11.55
CA PHE A 202 2.23 16.45 -11.43
C PHE A 202 3.74 16.18 -11.62
N PRO A 203 4.36 15.33 -10.79
CA PRO A 203 5.77 14.95 -10.94
C PRO A 203 6.06 14.32 -12.32
N GLU A 204 7.31 14.45 -12.77
CA GLU A 204 7.78 13.76 -13.97
C GLU A 204 7.81 12.24 -13.73
N ILE A 205 7.52 11.46 -14.77
CA ILE A 205 7.43 10.00 -14.78
C ILE A 205 8.41 9.39 -15.77
#